data_AF-A0A0V0RC53-F1
#
_entry.id   AF-A0A0V0RC53-F1
#
_cell.length_a   1.000
_cell.length_b   1.000
_cell.length_c   1.000
_cell.angle_alpha   90.00
_cell.angle_beta   90.00
_cell.angle_gamma   90.00
#
_symmetry.space_group_name_H-M   'P 1'
#
loop_
_entity.id
_entity.type
_entity.pdbx_description
1 polymer ?
#
loop_
_entity_poly.entity_id
_entity_poly.type
_entity_poly.pdbx_seq_one_letter_code
_entity_poly.pdbx_strand_id
1 'polypeptide(L)'
;MNLGSASCPDGVKVSHHREICSHCLSKIHPPDPNFHSTTVIPKVDNPRSDAEDFRSITIGLCMYRLFSKIVTNPLSELTPLNPCQKALGAFDNVITVASLLKLARRT
;
A
#
# COMPACT_ATOMS: atom_id res chain seq x y z
N MET A 1 -12.37 9.30 11.67
CA MET A 1 -13.03 8.59 10.56
C MET A 1 -12.10 7.44 10.16
N ASN A 2 -12.51 6.18 10.28
CA ASN A 2 -11.68 5.05 9.82
C ASN A 2 -11.80 4.94 8.31
N LEU A 3 -10.89 5.58 7.58
CA LEU A 3 -10.79 5.48 6.12
C LEU A 3 -10.23 4.11 5.75
N GLY A 4 -11.12 3.12 5.61
CA GLY A 4 -10.77 1.81 5.08
C GLY A 4 -10.35 1.90 3.60
N SER A 5 -9.64 0.87 3.11
CA SER A 5 -9.33 0.78 1.68
C SER A 5 -10.61 0.75 0.82
N ALA A 6 -10.59 1.47 -0.31
CA ALA A 6 -11.64 1.41 -1.31
C ALA A 6 -11.79 -0.02 -1.88
N SER A 7 -13.02 -0.36 -2.28
CA SER A 7 -13.33 -1.60 -3.00
C SER A 7 -12.80 -1.56 -4.43
N CYS A 8 -12.50 -2.73 -4.97
CA CYS A 8 -12.18 -2.92 -6.39
C CYS A 8 -13.49 -2.92 -7.21
N PRO A 9 -13.45 -2.99 -8.55
CA PRO A 9 -14.61 -3.11 -9.44
C PRO A 9 -15.56 -4.27 -9.14
N ASP A 10 -15.10 -5.28 -8.41
CA ASP A 10 -15.95 -6.35 -7.86
C ASP A 10 -16.86 -5.88 -6.70
N GLY A 11 -16.68 -4.65 -6.21
CA GLY A 11 -17.42 -4.08 -5.09
C GLY A 11 -17.02 -4.66 -3.72
N VAL A 12 -16.07 -5.60 -3.68
CA VAL A 12 -15.70 -6.30 -2.47
C VAL A 12 -14.81 -5.41 -1.60
N LYS A 13 -15.25 -5.19 -0.36
CA LYS A 13 -14.48 -4.48 0.66
C LYS A 13 -13.61 -5.43 1.46
N VAL A 14 -12.49 -4.90 1.95
CA VAL A 14 -11.54 -5.62 2.85
C VAL A 14 -12.22 -6.21 4.08
N SER A 15 -13.30 -5.60 4.57
CA SER A 15 -14.08 -6.11 5.70
C SER A 15 -14.67 -7.51 5.46
N HIS A 16 -14.93 -7.89 4.22
CA HIS A 16 -15.50 -9.19 3.84
C HIS A 16 -14.43 -10.24 3.55
N HIS A 17 -13.14 -9.92 3.72
CA HIS A 17 -12.04 -10.85 3.46
C HIS A 17 -12.18 -12.15 4.25
N ARG A 18 -12.61 -12.12 5.51
CA ARG A 18 -12.69 -13.33 6.34
C ARG A 18 -13.75 -14.32 5.83
N GLU A 19 -14.85 -13.80 5.29
CA GLU A 19 -15.93 -14.59 4.68
C GLU A 19 -15.50 -15.18 3.33
N ILE A 20 -14.90 -14.35 2.47
CA ILE A 20 -14.51 -14.75 1.12
C ILE A 20 -13.28 -15.67 1.15
N CYS A 21 -12.32 -15.42 2.02
CA CYS A 21 -11.13 -16.27 2.17
C CYS A 21 -11.50 -17.71 2.53
N SER A 22 -12.46 -17.91 3.43
CA SER A 22 -12.87 -19.26 3.85
C SER A 22 -13.46 -20.08 2.69
N HIS A 23 -14.20 -19.44 1.79
CA HIS A 23 -14.93 -20.12 0.72
C HIS A 23 -14.17 -20.20 -0.61
N CYS A 24 -13.21 -19.29 -0.84
CA CYS A 24 -12.54 -19.15 -2.13
C CYS A 24 -11.07 -19.54 -2.12
N LEU A 25 -10.34 -19.54 -1.00
CA LEU A 25 -8.88 -19.80 -0.99
C LEU A 25 -8.49 -21.16 -1.57
N SER A 26 -9.31 -22.19 -1.42
CA SER A 26 -9.05 -23.52 -2.00
C SER A 26 -9.30 -23.60 -3.52
N LYS A 27 -9.97 -22.60 -4.10
CA LYS A 27 -10.35 -22.54 -5.53
C LYS A 27 -9.74 -21.35 -6.28
N ILE A 28 -9.00 -20.50 -5.58
CA ILE A 28 -8.35 -19.31 -6.15
C ILE A 28 -7.21 -19.79 -7.05
N HIS A 29 -7.53 -19.89 -8.34
CA HIS A 29 -6.56 -19.64 -9.39
C HIS A 29 -6.00 -18.21 -9.21
N PRO A 30 -4.75 -17.94 -9.61
CA PRO A 30 -4.19 -16.59 -9.53
C PRO A 30 -5.21 -15.58 -10.09
N PRO A 31 -5.67 -14.61 -9.29
CA PRO A 31 -6.66 -13.66 -9.77
C PRO A 31 -6.09 -12.93 -10.99
N ASP A 32 -6.92 -12.78 -12.04
CA ASP A 32 -6.50 -12.17 -13.30
C ASP A 32 -5.88 -10.78 -13.02
N PRO A 33 -4.58 -10.58 -13.31
CA PRO A 33 -3.90 -9.32 -13.04
C PRO A 33 -4.49 -8.15 -13.85
N ASN A 34 -5.26 -8.44 -14.90
CA ASN A 34 -5.89 -7.42 -15.74
C ASN A 34 -7.17 -6.86 -15.11
N PHE A 35 -7.71 -7.46 -14.05
CA PHE A 35 -8.92 -6.96 -13.39
C PHE A 35 -8.57 -5.91 -12.33
N HIS A 36 -8.68 -4.63 -12.70
CA HIS A 36 -8.35 -3.50 -11.84
C HIS A 36 -9.24 -2.29 -12.13
N SER A 37 -9.37 -1.39 -11.15
CA SER A 37 -9.87 -0.04 -11.38
C SER A 37 -8.75 0.97 -11.37
N THR A 38 -8.75 1.87 -12.33
CA THR A 38 -7.82 3.01 -12.35
C THR A 38 -8.58 4.27 -11.94
N THR A 39 -8.09 4.96 -10.92
CA THR A 39 -8.59 6.27 -10.51
C THR A 39 -7.48 7.30 -10.63
N VAL A 40 -7.82 8.56 -10.81
CA VAL A 40 -6.85 9.66 -10.85
C VAL A 40 -6.89 10.42 -9.53
N ILE A 41 -5.72 10.67 -8.95
CA ILE A 41 -5.56 11.46 -7.73
C ILE A 41 -4.75 12.71 -8.08
N PRO A 42 -5.22 13.92 -7.74
CA PRO A 42 -4.43 15.13 -7.97
C PRO A 42 -3.16 15.12 -7.12
N LYS A 43 -2.04 15.55 -7.70
CA LYS A 43 -0.74 15.66 -7.03
C LYS A 43 -0.63 16.93 -6.18
N VAL A 44 -1.44 17.94 -6.50
CA VAL A 44 -1.44 19.29 -5.91
C VAL A 44 -2.86 19.70 -5.53
N ASP A 45 -3.02 20.61 -4.57
CA ASP A 45 -4.33 21.01 -4.03
C ASP A 45 -5.23 21.73 -5.05
N ASN A 46 -4.64 22.35 -6.08
CA ASN A 46 -5.37 23.00 -7.17
C ASN A 46 -4.85 22.52 -8.53
N PRO A 47 -5.20 21.28 -8.93
CA PRO A 47 -4.70 20.68 -10.15
C PRO A 47 -5.23 21.45 -11.36
N ARG A 48 -4.37 21.71 -12.34
CA ARG A 48 -4.82 22.15 -13.65
C ARG A 48 -5.54 20.99 -14.33
N SER A 49 -6.34 21.29 -15.36
CA SER A 49 -7.05 20.25 -16.11
C SER A 49 -6.13 19.41 -17.01
N ASP A 50 -4.81 19.64 -16.97
CA ASP A 50 -3.83 18.87 -17.73
C ASP A 50 -3.54 17.52 -17.07
N ALA A 51 -3.08 16.55 -17.86
CA ALA A 51 -2.83 15.19 -17.36
C ALA A 51 -1.62 15.11 -16.41
N GLU A 52 -0.76 16.13 -16.39
CA GLU A 52 0.49 16.14 -15.62
C GLU A 52 0.27 16.36 -14.12
N ASP A 53 -0.76 17.12 -13.75
CA ASP A 53 -1.08 17.39 -12.34
C ASP A 53 -1.80 16.21 -11.66
N PHE A 54 -2.18 15.18 -12.42
CA PHE A 54 -2.81 13.97 -11.89
C PHE A 54 -1.86 12.78 -11.85
N ARG A 55 -2.07 11.91 -10.87
CA ARG A 55 -1.43 10.60 -10.77
C ARG A 55 -2.51 9.53 -10.91
N SER A 56 -2.40 8.69 -11.94
CA SER A 56 -3.22 7.48 -12.03
C SER A 56 -2.78 6.48 -10.95
N ILE A 57 -3.75 5.95 -10.21
CA ILE A 57 -3.57 4.86 -9.25
C ILE A 57 -4.45 3.70 -9.69
N THR A 58 -3.82 2.55 -9.84
CA THR A 58 -4.51 1.29 -10.16
C THR A 58 -4.76 0.49 -8.88
N ILE A 59 -6.04 0.17 -8.64
CA ILE A 59 -6.51 -0.62 -7.52
C ILE A 59 -6.96 -1.98 -8.07
N GLY A 60 -6.10 -2.99 -7.88
CA GLY A 60 -6.42 -4.38 -8.20
C GLY A 60 -7.38 -5.02 -7.19
N LEU A 61 -7.83 -6.23 -7.54
CA LEU A 61 -8.75 -7.04 -6.73
C LEU A 61 -8.30 -7.17 -5.28
N CYS A 62 -9.28 -7.22 -4.37
CA CYS A 62 -9.01 -7.36 -2.94
C CYS A 62 -8.23 -8.67 -2.65
N MET A 63 -8.56 -9.75 -3.37
CA MET A 63 -7.88 -11.04 -3.30
C MET A 63 -6.47 -10.99 -3.90
N TYR A 64 -6.26 -10.28 -5.01
CA TYR A 64 -4.92 -10.05 -5.56
C TYR A 64 -4.04 -9.29 -4.57
N ARG A 65 -4.56 -8.24 -3.94
CA ARG A 65 -3.84 -7.47 -2.90
C ARG A 65 -3.48 -8.32 -1.68
N LEU A 66 -4.37 -9.24 -1.27
CA LEU A 66 -4.10 -10.18 -0.19
C LEU A 66 -3.02 -11.18 -0.60
N PHE A 67 -3.13 -11.77 -1.79
CA PHE A 67 -2.13 -12.69 -2.33
C PHE A 67 -0.75 -12.02 -2.41
N SER A 68 -0.68 -10.81 -2.98
CA SER A 68 0.57 -10.04 -3.04
C SER A 68 1.16 -9.84 -1.66
N LYS A 69 0.37 -9.47 -0.65
CA LYS A 69 0.87 -9.35 0.74
C LYS A 69 1.43 -10.66 1.27
N ILE A 70 0.76 -11.77 1.05
CA ILE A 70 1.20 -13.11 1.49
C ILE A 70 2.54 -13.46 0.81
N VAL A 71 2.69 -13.16 -0.47
CA VAL A 71 3.92 -13.44 -1.24
C VAL A 71 5.06 -12.47 -0.90
N THR A 72 4.76 -11.19 -0.69
CA THR A 72 5.78 -10.17 -0.43
C THR A 72 6.32 -10.19 1.00
N ASN A 73 5.57 -10.72 1.98
CA ASN A 73 6.02 -10.75 3.36
C ASN A 73 7.30 -11.57 3.54
N PRO A 74 7.36 -12.85 3.08
CA PRO A 74 8.58 -13.64 3.12
C PRO A 74 9.68 -13.04 2.25
N LEU A 75 9.32 -12.44 1.11
CA LEU A 75 10.29 -11.80 0.23
C LEU A 75 11.00 -10.63 0.93
N SER A 76 10.27 -9.83 1.71
CA SER A 76 10.84 -8.73 2.50
C SER A 76 11.87 -9.21 3.52
N GLU A 77 11.71 -10.42 4.07
CA GLU A 77 12.68 -11.01 5.00
C GLU A 77 13.93 -11.51 4.27
N LEU A 78 13.77 -12.01 3.04
CA LEU A 78 14.85 -12.56 2.23
C LEU A 78 15.67 -11.50 1.48
N THR A 79 15.12 -10.31 1.27
CA THR A 79 15.82 -9.18 0.65
C THR A 79 15.91 -8.00 1.61
N PRO A 80 16.79 -8.06 2.63
CA PRO A 80 17.04 -6.90 3.48
C PRO A 80 17.58 -5.75 2.63
N LEU A 81 16.95 -4.58 2.76
CA LEU A 81 17.35 -3.38 2.05
C LEU A 81 18.76 -2.94 2.49
N ASN A 82 19.53 -2.39 1.56
CA ASN A 82 20.83 -1.83 1.88
C ASN A 82 20.66 -0.67 2.88
N PRO A 83 21.54 -0.51 3.90
CA PRO A 83 21.45 0.61 4.86
C PRO A 83 21.41 2.01 4.23
N CYS A 84 21.93 2.18 3.01
CA CYS A 84 21.87 3.42 2.25
C CYS A 84 20.55 3.62 1.47
N GLN A 85 19.71 2.59 1.34
CA GLN A 85 18.39 2.69 0.70
C GLN A 85 17.37 3.25 1.68
N LYS A 86 16.94 4.49 1.41
CA LYS A 86 15.92 5.20 2.21
C LYS A 86 14.51 5.06 1.64
N ALA A 87 14.35 4.43 0.49
CA ALA A 87 13.06 4.21 -0.15
C ALA A 87 12.40 2.95 0.43
N LEU A 88 11.08 3.01 0.68
CA LEU A 88 10.25 1.91 1.17
C LEU A 88 10.58 1.36 2.57
N GLY A 89 11.68 1.76 3.19
CA GLY A 89 12.04 1.46 4.58
C GLY A 89 11.33 2.36 5.60
N ALA A 90 11.23 1.89 6.85
CA ALA A 90 10.81 2.71 7.96
C ALA A 90 11.79 3.88 8.14
N PHE A 91 11.28 5.11 8.20
CA PHE A 91 12.08 6.29 8.49
C PHE A 91 12.49 6.30 9.98
N ASP A 92 13.37 5.39 10.40
CA ASP A 92 13.92 5.34 11.76
C ASP A 92 14.72 6.61 12.13
N ASN A 93 15.07 7.41 11.12
CA ASN A 93 15.75 8.67 11.31
C ASN A 93 14.90 9.76 11.98
N VAL A 94 13.57 9.75 11.88
CA VAL A 94 12.77 10.82 12.50
C VAL A 94 12.79 10.68 14.03
N ILE A 95 12.70 9.46 14.54
CA ILE A 95 12.77 9.18 15.99
C ILE A 95 14.19 9.41 16.51
N THR A 96 15.21 9.00 15.75
CA THR A 96 16.62 9.18 16.11
C THR A 96 17.01 10.67 16.12
N VAL A 97 16.63 11.44 15.10
CA VAL A 97 16.87 12.89 15.03
C VAL A 97 16.07 13.64 16.11
N ALA A 98 14.82 13.25 16.37
CA ALA A 98 14.03 13.84 17.46
C ALA A 98 14.63 13.56 18.84
N SER A 99 15.22 12.38 19.03
CA SER A 99 15.90 12.01 20.29
C SER A 99 17.21 12.78 20.47
N LEU A 100 18.01 12.91 19.41
CA LEU A 100 19.23 13.73 19.41
C LEU A 100 18.93 15.23 19.64
N LEU A 101 17.87 15.76 19.02
CA LEU A 101 17.45 17.14 19.22
C LEU A 101 16.96 17.39 20.66
N LYS A 102 16.26 16.43 21.26
CA LYS A 102 15.88 16.48 22.69
C LYS A 102 17.09 16.42 23.62
N LEU A 103 18.11 15.63 23.27
CA LEU A 103 19.35 15.54 24.03
C LEU A 103 20.15 16.85 23.94
N ALA A 104 20.30 17.40 22.73
CA ALA A 104 21.02 18.65 22.49
C ALA A 104 20.33 19.89 23.10
N ARG A 105 19.01 19.84 23.33
CA ARG A 105 18.27 20.90 24.05
C ARG A 105 18.36 20.79 25.58
N ARG A 106 18.88 19.69 26.12
CA ARG A 106 19.05 19.46 27.57
C ARG A 106 20.46 19.77 28.07
N THR A 107 21.43 19.86 27.18
CA THR A 107 22.75 20.48 27.39
C THR A 107 22.68 21.97 27.15
#